data_AF-A0A832JB23-F1
#
_entry.id   AF-A0A832JB23-F1
#
_cell.length_a   1.000
_cell.length_b   1.000
_cell.length_c   1.000
_cell.angle_alpha   90.00
_cell.angle_beta   90.00
_cell.angle_gamma   90.00
#
_symmetry.space_group_name_H-M   'P 1'
#
loop_
_entity.id
_entity.type
_entity.pdbx_description
1 polymer ?
#
loop_
_entity_poly.entity_id
_entity_poly.type
_entity_poly.pdbx_seq_one_letter_code
_entity_poly.pdbx_strand_id
1 'polypeptide(L)'
;MKHPNLFMLFLLPVLSAFILVNILRARKGREYFIRRIPGIDAIEEAVGRATEMGKPMLFSIGLGGIDIITLMAFEIIRFVSRLAARFRNRVIVPVVDPV
;
A
#
# COMPACT_ATOMS: atom_id res chain seq x y z
N MET A 1 -15.70 31.99 -22.41
CA MET A 1 -16.28 30.72 -21.89
C MET A 1 -15.98 29.63 -22.92
N LYS A 2 -15.12 28.66 -22.60
CA LYS A 2 -14.81 27.55 -23.53
C LYS A 2 -15.98 26.55 -23.45
N HIS A 3 -16.82 26.52 -24.48
CA HIS A 3 -17.87 25.51 -24.59
C HIS A 3 -17.22 24.11 -24.60
N PRO A 4 -17.77 23.12 -23.89
CA PRO A 4 -17.28 21.76 -23.98
C PRO A 4 -17.40 21.31 -25.44
N ASN A 5 -16.29 20.83 -26.01
CA ASN A 5 -16.34 20.18 -27.31
C ASN A 5 -17.39 19.06 -27.26
N LEU A 6 -18.20 18.91 -28.31
CA LEU A 6 -19.24 17.87 -28.41
C LEU A 6 -18.69 16.49 -28.04
N PHE A 7 -17.44 16.24 -28.41
CA PHE A 7 -16.67 15.07 -28.03
C PHE A 7 -16.54 14.88 -26.50
N MET A 8 -16.20 15.93 -25.76
CA MET A 8 -16.07 15.89 -24.30
C MET A 8 -17.42 15.66 -23.62
N LEU A 9 -18.50 16.23 -24.18
CA LEU A 9 -19.86 16.03 -23.68
C LEU A 9 -20.31 14.56 -23.78
N PHE A 10 -19.81 13.80 -24.76
CA PHE A 10 -20.11 12.38 -24.93
C PHE A 10 -19.13 11.46 -24.19
N LEU A 11 -17.83 11.80 -24.18
CA LEU A 11 -16.79 10.99 -23.57
C LEU A 11 -16.96 10.89 -22.04
N LEU A 12 -17.29 12.00 -21.38
CA LEU A 12 -17.34 12.08 -19.92
C LEU A 12 -18.47 11.21 -19.33
N PRO A 13 -19.71 11.23 -19.85
CA PRO A 13 -20.77 10.34 -19.41
C PRO A 13 -20.49 8.86 -19.73
N VAL A 14 -19.92 8.56 -20.90
CA VAL A 14 -19.60 7.18 -21.29
C VAL A 14 -18.53 6.58 -20.37
N LEU A 15 -17.45 7.32 -20.11
CA LEU A 15 -16.40 6.89 -19.18
C LEU A 15 -16.96 6.73 -17.75
N SER A 16 -17.79 7.67 -17.30
CA SER A 16 -18.43 7.61 -15.99
C SER A 16 -19.34 6.40 -15.87
N ALA A 17 -20.17 6.13 -16.88
CA ALA A 17 -21.04 4.96 -16.93
C ALA A 17 -20.23 3.66 -16.95
N PHE A 18 -19.12 3.60 -17.70
CA PHE A 18 -18.21 2.45 -17.72
C PHE A 18 -17.62 2.17 -16.34
N ILE A 19 -17.13 3.19 -15.64
CA ILE A 19 -16.60 3.06 -14.27
C ILE A 19 -17.71 2.57 -13.32
N LEU A 20 -18.89 3.20 -13.35
CA LEU A 20 -20.02 2.84 -12.49
C LEU A 20 -20.49 1.40 -12.73
N VAL A 21 -20.58 0.95 -13.98
CA VAL A 21 -20.94 -0.43 -14.32
C VAL A 21 -19.93 -1.43 -13.73
N ASN A 22 -18.64 -1.15 -13.82
CA ASN A 22 -17.61 -2.02 -13.23
C ASN A 22 -17.68 -2.05 -11.70
N ILE A 23 -17.90 -0.91 -11.04
CA ILE A 23 -18.10 -0.84 -9.59
C ILE A 23 -19.33 -1.67 -9.17
N LEU A 24 -20.46 -1.51 -9.86
CA LEU A 24 -21.69 -2.28 -9.57
C LEU A 24 -21.47 -3.78 -9.82
N ARG A 25 -20.75 -4.16 -10.87
CA ARG A 25 -20.38 -5.56 -11.14
C ARG A 25 -19.50 -6.14 -10.04
N ALA A 26 -18.53 -5.37 -9.54
CA ALA A 26 -17.68 -5.80 -8.42
C ALA A 26 -18.47 -5.95 -7.11
N ARG A 27 -19.39 -5.01 -6.82
CA ARG A 27 -20.25 -5.07 -5.63
C ARG A 27 -21.24 -6.23 -5.64
N LYS A 28 -21.64 -6.74 -6.80
CA LYS A 28 -22.55 -7.89 -6.94
C LYS A 28 -21.91 -9.25 -6.59
N GLY A 29 -20.72 -9.25 -5.97
CA GLY A 29 -20.08 -10.47 -5.46
C GLY A 29 -19.31 -11.25 -6.52
N ARG A 30 -18.90 -10.61 -7.63
CA ARG A 30 -17.89 -11.24 -8.49
C ARG A 30 -16.59 -11.33 -7.71
N GLU A 31 -16.19 -12.56 -7.38
CA GLU A 31 -14.88 -12.84 -6.82
C GLU A 31 -13.82 -12.62 -7.91
N TYR A 32 -13.18 -11.46 -7.87
CA TYR A 32 -11.98 -11.24 -8.66
C TYR A 32 -10.81 -11.88 -7.92
N PHE A 33 -10.10 -12.79 -8.58
CA PHE A 33 -8.85 -13.31 -8.04
C PHE A 33 -7.81 -12.19 -8.03
N ILE A 34 -7.53 -11.64 -6.85
CA ILE A 34 -6.42 -10.71 -6.64
C ILE A 34 -5.21 -11.56 -6.28
N ARG A 35 -4.26 -11.66 -7.21
CA ARG A 35 -2.98 -12.32 -6.96
C ARG A 35 -2.23 -11.58 -5.85
N ARG A 36 -1.76 -12.31 -4.84
CA ARG A 36 -0.86 -11.76 -3.82
C ARG A 36 0.47 -11.32 -4.43
N ILE A 37 0.99 -10.20 -3.95
CA ILE A 37 2.29 -9.66 -4.37
C ILE A 37 3.36 -10.38 -3.55
N PRO A 38 4.32 -11.09 -4.20
CA PRO A 38 5.32 -11.88 -3.47
C PRO A 38 6.12 -11.08 -2.43
N GLY A 39 6.36 -9.79 -2.68
CA GLY A 39 7.06 -8.92 -1.74
C GLY A 39 6.31 -8.70 -0.42
N ILE A 40 4.97 -8.66 -0.44
CA ILE A 40 4.16 -8.52 0.77
C ILE A 40 4.17 -9.84 1.57
N ASP A 41 4.06 -10.98 0.89
CA ASP A 41 4.13 -12.30 1.53
C ASP A 41 5.50 -12.52 2.21
N ALA A 42 6.59 -12.10 1.54
CA ALA A 42 7.93 -12.16 2.12
C ALA A 42 8.10 -11.31 3.39
N ILE A 43 7.43 -10.15 3.46
CA ILE A 43 7.39 -9.32 4.67
C ILE A 43 6.66 -10.07 5.80
N GLU A 44 5.51 -10.69 5.50
CA GLU A 44 4.74 -11.45 6.49
C GLU A 44 5.57 -12.62 7.06
N GLU A 45 6.27 -13.36 6.19
CA GLU A 45 7.17 -14.44 6.59
C GLU A 45 8.36 -13.92 7.43
N ALA A 46 9.00 -12.83 7.02
CA ALA A 46 10.13 -12.25 7.76
C ALA A 46 9.73 -11.85 9.19
N VAL A 47 8.52 -11.29 9.36
CA VAL A 47 7.98 -10.97 10.69
C VAL A 47 7.72 -12.23 11.51
N GLY A 48 7.15 -13.27 10.89
CA GLY A 48 6.97 -14.58 11.51
C GLY A 48 8.28 -15.17 12.01
N ARG A 49 9.28 -15.25 11.13
CA ARG A 49 10.61 -15.76 11.47
C ARG A 49 11.29 -14.96 12.59
N ALA A 50 11.24 -13.63 12.54
CA ALA A 50 11.81 -12.80 13.59
C ALA A 50 11.13 -13.05 14.95
N THR A 51 9.81 -13.26 14.93
CA THR A 51 9.02 -13.61 16.11
C THR A 51 9.40 -14.98 16.66
N GLU A 52 9.49 -16.00 15.80
CA GLU A 52 9.90 -17.36 16.17
C GLU A 52 11.33 -17.40 16.74
N MET A 53 12.22 -16.57 16.22
CA MET A 53 13.59 -16.44 16.71
C MET A 53 13.70 -15.60 18.01
N GLY A 54 12.63 -14.93 18.43
CA GLY A 54 12.66 -14.02 19.58
C GLY A 54 13.59 -12.81 19.40
N LYS A 55 13.86 -12.40 18.15
CA LYS A 55 14.79 -11.31 17.84
C LYS A 55 14.05 -10.08 17.32
N PRO A 56 14.52 -8.86 17.69
CA PRO A 56 13.96 -7.63 17.15
C PRO A 56 14.25 -7.51 15.65
N MET A 57 13.38 -6.80 14.94
CA MET A 57 13.54 -6.50 13.52
C MET A 57 14.11 -5.11 13.31
N LEU A 58 14.94 -4.94 12.29
CA LEU A 58 15.42 -3.64 11.84
C LEU A 58 14.67 -3.25 10.55
N PHE A 59 14.04 -2.07 10.54
CA PHE A 59 13.45 -1.50 9.33
C PHE A 59 14.23 -0.25 8.92
N SER A 60 14.96 -0.32 7.80
CA SER A 60 15.69 0.83 7.26
C SER A 60 14.84 1.57 6.23
N ILE A 61 14.70 2.88 6.42
CA ILE A 61 13.94 3.78 5.55
C ILE A 61 14.82 4.30 4.39
N GLY A 62 16.13 4.07 4.46
CA GLY A 62 17.12 4.58 3.51
C GLY A 62 18.04 5.64 4.13
N LEU A 63 18.92 6.19 3.29
CA LEU A 63 19.89 7.24 3.66
C LEU A 63 19.46 8.65 3.19
N GLY A 64 18.33 8.75 2.49
CA GLY A 64 17.78 10.03 2.05
C GLY A 64 17.07 10.76 3.20
N GLY A 65 16.91 12.08 3.05
CA GLY A 65 16.05 12.86 3.92
C GLY A 65 14.56 12.57 3.69
N ILE A 66 13.69 13.44 4.18
CA ILE A 66 12.25 13.33 3.95
C ILE A 66 11.93 13.71 2.49
N ASP A 67 11.77 12.71 1.64
CA ASP A 67 11.35 12.84 0.24
C ASP A 67 10.15 11.91 -0.07
N ILE A 68 9.75 11.85 -1.34
CA ILE A 68 8.63 11.01 -1.81
C ILE A 68 8.88 9.51 -1.51
N ILE A 69 10.13 9.06 -1.59
CA ILE A 69 10.51 7.66 -1.36
C ILE A 69 10.39 7.34 0.13
N THR A 70 10.91 8.22 1.00
CA THR A 70 10.80 8.12 2.45
C THR A 70 9.34 8.13 2.90
N LEU A 71 8.48 8.97 2.28
CA LEU A 71 7.04 8.98 2.55
C LEU A 71 6.37 7.64 2.19
N MET A 72 6.73 7.02 1.07
CA MET A 72 6.24 5.68 0.73
C MET A 72 6.70 4.63 1.74
N ALA A 73 7.95 4.71 2.20
CA ALA A 73 8.48 3.82 3.22
C ALA A 73 7.73 3.93 4.56
N PHE A 74 7.17 5.10 4.90
CA PHE A 74 6.31 5.25 6.08
C PHE A 74 5.00 4.46 6.02
N GLU A 75 4.39 4.30 4.85
CA GLU A 75 3.21 3.42 4.75
C GLU A 75 3.59 1.94 4.88
N ILE A 76 4.76 1.55 4.34
CA ILE A 76 5.27 0.19 4.52
C ILE A 76 5.60 -0.08 6.00
N ILE A 77 6.29 0.85 6.68
CA ILE A 77 6.63 0.66 8.10
C ILE A 77 5.40 0.63 8.99
N ARG A 78 4.34 1.37 8.64
CA ARG A 78 3.04 1.31 9.33
C ARG A 78 2.44 -0.10 9.24
N PHE A 79 2.47 -0.71 8.06
CA PHE A 79 2.03 -2.10 7.87
C PHE A 79 2.88 -3.07 8.69
N VAL A 80 4.21 -3.00 8.56
CA VAL A 80 5.16 -3.87 9.28
C VAL A 80 5.01 -3.73 10.80
N SER A 81 4.90 -2.50 11.31
CA SER A 81 4.78 -2.23 12.74
C SER A 81 3.48 -2.77 13.32
N ARG A 82 2.36 -2.64 12.59
CA ARG A 82 1.07 -3.23 12.99
C ARG A 82 1.14 -4.75 13.02
N LEU A 83 1.77 -5.36 12.02
CA LEU A 83 1.95 -6.80 11.96
C LEU A 83 2.83 -7.29 13.11
N ALA A 84 3.99 -6.66 13.34
CA ALA A 84 4.91 -6.98 14.43
C ALA A 84 4.27 -6.83 15.81
N ALA A 85 3.45 -5.79 16.00
CA ALA A 85 2.75 -5.54 17.26
C ALA A 85 1.77 -6.68 17.61
N ARG A 86 1.10 -7.31 16.64
CA ARG A 86 0.24 -8.48 16.88
C ARG A 86 1.02 -9.65 17.48
N PHE A 87 2.28 -9.79 17.10
CA PHE A 87 3.17 -10.84 17.58
C PHE A 87 4.04 -10.42 18.78
N ARG A 88 3.82 -9.20 19.31
CA ARG A 88 4.65 -8.61 20.38
C ARG A 88 6.15 -8.60 20.05
N ASN A 89 6.49 -8.48 18.77
CA ASN A 89 7.88 -8.37 18.34
C ASN A 89 8.30 -6.89 18.23
N ARG A 90 9.52 -6.57 18.66
CA ARG A 90 10.07 -5.21 18.65
C ARG A 90 10.57 -4.85 17.26
N VAL A 91 10.18 -3.67 16.77
CA VAL A 91 10.72 -3.06 15.55
C VAL A 91 11.65 -1.92 15.93
N ILE A 92 12.85 -1.93 15.36
CA ILE A 92 13.87 -0.90 15.51
C ILE A 92 13.97 -0.16 14.18
N VAL A 93 13.87 1.16 14.24
CA VAL A 93 13.86 2.02 13.06
C VAL A 93 14.98 3.04 13.22
N PRO A 94 16.17 2.78 12.66
CA PRO A 94 17.21 3.79 12.63
C PRO A 94 16.77 4.93 11.72
N VAL A 95 16.94 6.15 12.19
CA VAL A 95 16.64 7.37 11.42
C VAL A 95 17.97 8.03 11.08
N VAL A 96 18.19 8.31 9.80
CA VAL A 96 19.40 8.99 9.33
C VAL A 96 19.37 10.48 9.68
N ASP A 97 18.17 11.08 9.60
CA ASP A 97 17.90 12.48 9.91
C ASP A 97 16.78 12.54 10.97
N PRO A 98 17.03 13.07 12.18
CA PRO A 98 16.01 13.18 13.22
C PRO A 98 14.98 14.29 12.97
N VAL A 99 15.14 15.07 11.89
CA VAL A 99 14.36 16.28 11.58
C VAL A 99 13.27 16.02 10.55
#